data_AF-A0A1R3FRM8-F1
#
_entry.id   AF-A0A1R3FRM8-F1
#
_cell.length_a   1.000
_cell.length_b   1.000
_cell.length_c   1.000
_cell.angle_alpha   90.00
_cell.angle_beta   90.00
_cell.angle_gamma   90.00
#
_symmetry.space_group_name_H-M   'P 1'
#
loop_
_entity.id
_entity.type
_entity.pdbx_description
1 polymer ?
#
loop_
_entity_poly.entity_id
_entity_poly.type
_entity_poly.pdbx_seq_one_letter_code
_entity_poly.pdbx_strand_id
1 'polypeptide(L)'
;MKLKTAVLLAAALFSQVAIAQVKEVLPTDTLFNQASIKAVIDMAFHTKSERYTEFATLFNLCQKLPKNPQCGEKYDAKRTNYEVAKANYDVMLMTNDPQFITLMMPPINYEELVSGLKTLGYLSSELEEVEHAQTLDALNEWLLLHSFAKTDEIYFMHALMVRAEELSQQLQVERYTQ
;
A
#
# COMPACT_ATOMS: atom_id res chain seq x y z
N MET A 1 42.03 -58.83 -33.77
CA MET A 1 41.39 -58.46 -32.49
C MET A 1 42.39 -57.76 -31.59
N LYS A 2 42.35 -56.43 -31.49
CA LYS A 2 42.89 -55.67 -30.34
C LYS A 2 41.97 -54.47 -30.09
N LEU A 3 41.32 -54.48 -28.92
CA LEU A 3 40.39 -53.46 -28.41
C LEU A 3 41.10 -52.10 -28.31
N LYS A 4 40.58 -51.09 -29.00
CA LYS A 4 39.72 -50.01 -28.47
C LYS A 4 40.38 -49.07 -27.47
N THR A 5 40.96 -48.02 -28.05
CA THR A 5 40.99 -46.64 -27.56
C THR A 5 39.66 -46.23 -26.94
N ALA A 6 39.65 -45.83 -25.67
CA ALA A 6 38.69 -44.90 -25.05
C ALA A 6 39.01 -44.78 -23.56
N VAL A 7 40.03 -43.98 -23.22
CA VAL A 7 40.19 -43.42 -21.88
C VAL A 7 40.17 -41.91 -22.07
N LEU A 8 39.51 -41.22 -21.14
CA LEU A 8 39.37 -39.76 -20.99
C LEU A 8 38.09 -39.17 -21.59
N LEU A 9 37.03 -39.13 -20.77
CA LEU A 9 36.11 -37.98 -20.59
C LEU A 9 34.91 -38.42 -19.73
N ALA A 10 35.14 -38.66 -18.44
CA ALA A 10 34.05 -38.91 -17.49
C ALA A 10 34.46 -38.51 -16.07
N ALA A 11 34.87 -37.26 -15.88
CA ALA A 11 35.00 -36.67 -14.53
C ALA A 11 35.14 -35.15 -14.66
N ALA A 12 34.02 -34.43 -14.63
CA ALA A 12 33.88 -33.08 -14.05
C ALA A 12 32.52 -32.47 -14.44
N LEU A 13 31.42 -33.12 -14.06
CA LEU A 13 30.16 -32.40 -13.81
C LEU A 13 30.08 -32.23 -12.29
N PHE A 14 30.93 -31.35 -11.75
CA PHE A 14 30.67 -30.80 -10.42
C PHE A 14 29.59 -29.76 -10.61
N SER A 15 28.34 -30.20 -10.40
CA SER A 15 27.19 -29.34 -10.19
C SER A 15 27.55 -28.34 -9.10
N GLN A 16 27.83 -27.09 -9.48
CA GLN A 16 27.77 -25.99 -8.53
C GLN A 16 26.29 -25.82 -8.17
N VAL A 17 25.83 -26.58 -7.18
CA VAL A 17 24.61 -26.25 -6.48
C VAL A 17 24.98 -25.01 -5.65
N ALA A 18 24.80 -23.84 -6.26
CA ALA A 18 24.60 -22.63 -5.49
C ALA A 18 23.33 -22.88 -4.67
N ILE A 19 23.50 -23.28 -3.41
CA ILE A 19 22.43 -23.24 -2.44
C ILE A 19 22.18 -21.75 -2.24
N ALA A 20 21.27 -21.18 -3.03
CA ALA A 20 20.64 -19.93 -2.66
C ALA A 20 20.10 -20.15 -1.25
N GLN A 21 20.66 -19.44 -0.27
CA GLN A 21 20.09 -19.42 1.07
C GLN A 21 18.65 -18.92 0.88
N VAL A 22 17.70 -19.84 0.96
CA VAL A 22 16.29 -19.49 1.04
C VAL A 22 16.16 -18.82 2.39
N LYS A 23 16.24 -17.48 2.40
CA LYS A 23 15.82 -16.65 3.53
C LYS A 23 14.46 -17.22 3.93
N GLU A 24 14.37 -17.70 5.17
CA GLU A 24 13.17 -18.37 5.68
C GLU A 24 11.98 -17.45 5.38
N VAL A 25 11.17 -17.82 4.38
CA VAL A 25 10.03 -17.02 3.96
C VAL A 25 9.05 -17.17 5.10
N LEU A 26 9.00 -16.16 5.99
CA LEU A 26 7.93 -16.04 6.97
C LEU A 26 6.63 -16.31 6.21
N PRO A 27 5.78 -17.25 6.68
CA PRO A 27 4.54 -17.55 5.99
C PRO A 27 3.81 -16.24 5.72
N THR A 28 3.33 -16.02 4.49
CA THR A 28 2.64 -14.77 4.10
C THR A 28 1.55 -14.41 5.13
N ASP A 29 0.91 -15.41 5.72
CA ASP A 29 -0.09 -15.28 6.79
C ASP A 29 0.43 -14.61 8.07
N THR A 30 1.72 -14.73 8.38
CA THR A 30 2.35 -14.09 9.56
C THR A 30 2.66 -12.62 9.34
N LEU A 31 3.03 -12.24 8.11
CA LEU A 31 3.29 -10.85 7.73
C LEU A 31 1.99 -10.09 7.44
N PHE A 32 1.04 -10.77 6.80
CA PHE A 32 -0.22 -10.22 6.32
C PHE A 32 -1.40 -10.94 6.97
N ASN A 33 -1.67 -10.58 8.24
CA ASN A 33 -2.84 -11.02 8.96
C ASN A 33 -4.12 -10.67 8.18
N GLN A 34 -4.80 -11.67 7.64
CA GLN A 34 -5.96 -11.48 6.76
C GLN A 34 -7.14 -10.81 7.46
N ALA A 35 -7.30 -10.99 8.77
CA ALA A 35 -8.34 -10.31 9.53
C ALA A 35 -8.05 -8.80 9.64
N SER A 36 -6.79 -8.44 9.92
CA SER A 36 -6.33 -7.04 9.97
C SER A 36 -6.42 -6.39 8.59
N ILE A 37 -6.01 -7.08 7.52
CA ILE A 37 -6.16 -6.58 6.15
C ILE A 37 -7.62 -6.31 5.81
N LYS A 38 -8.50 -7.26 6.13
CA LYS A 38 -9.92 -7.11 5.87
C LYS A 38 -10.48 -5.86 6.57
N ALA A 39 -10.08 -5.61 7.82
CA ALA A 39 -10.50 -4.42 8.55
C ALA A 39 -10.09 -3.12 7.84
N VAL A 40 -8.85 -3.05 7.34
CA VAL A 40 -8.38 -1.87 6.59
C VAL A 40 -9.11 -1.73 5.24
N ILE A 41 -9.36 -2.84 4.53
CA ILE A 41 -10.14 -2.84 3.27
C ILE A 41 -11.58 -2.36 3.53
N ASP A 42 -12.22 -2.81 4.61
CA ASP A 42 -13.56 -2.37 4.99
C ASP A 42 -13.58 -0.86 5.31
N MET A 43 -12.54 -0.35 5.98
CA MET A 43 -12.36 1.09 6.22
C MET A 43 -12.17 1.88 4.92
N ALA A 44 -11.36 1.38 3.99
CA ALA A 44 -11.16 1.98 2.67
C ALA A 44 -12.46 2.01 1.87
N PHE A 45 -13.25 0.93 1.92
CA PHE A 45 -14.58 0.86 1.31
C PHE A 45 -15.53 1.91 1.89
N HIS A 46 -15.61 2.01 3.22
CA HIS A 46 -16.47 2.98 3.87
C HIS A 46 -16.08 4.42 3.49
N THR A 47 -14.78 4.73 3.55
CA THR A 47 -14.25 6.05 3.16
C THR A 47 -14.61 6.37 1.71
N LYS A 48 -14.36 5.47 0.76
CA LYS A 48 -14.77 5.60 -0.65
C LYS A 48 -16.27 5.85 -0.80
N SER A 49 -17.10 5.10 -0.07
CA SER A 49 -18.57 5.19 -0.14
C SER A 49 -19.08 6.55 0.34
N GLU A 50 -18.53 7.05 1.44
CA GLU A 50 -18.88 8.37 1.97
C GLU A 50 -18.45 9.49 1.01
N ARG A 51 -17.22 9.42 0.48
CA ARG A 51 -16.72 10.38 -0.52
C ARG A 51 -17.55 10.36 -1.79
N TYR A 52 -18.00 9.18 -2.22
CA TYR A 52 -18.92 9.06 -3.36
C TYR A 52 -20.22 9.82 -3.10
N THR A 53 -20.81 9.67 -1.92
CA THR A 53 -22.03 10.40 -1.55
C THR A 53 -21.81 11.92 -1.63
N GLU A 54 -20.72 12.44 -1.05
CA GLU A 54 -20.39 13.87 -1.10
C GLU A 54 -20.26 14.38 -2.55
N PHE A 55 -19.54 13.63 -3.38
CA PHE A 55 -19.40 13.92 -4.80
C PHE A 55 -20.75 13.86 -5.55
N ALA A 56 -21.51 12.79 -5.38
CA ALA A 56 -22.76 12.56 -6.08
C ALA A 56 -23.82 13.62 -5.76
N THR A 57 -23.86 14.11 -4.50
CA THR A 57 -24.70 15.23 -4.11
C THR A 57 -24.37 16.49 -4.91
N LEU A 58 -23.09 16.85 -5.02
CA LEU A 58 -22.68 18.03 -5.80
C LEU A 58 -22.86 17.81 -7.30
N PHE A 59 -22.57 16.62 -7.82
CA PHE A 59 -22.83 16.27 -9.21
C PHE A 59 -24.30 16.52 -9.59
N ASN A 60 -25.23 15.99 -8.80
CA ASN A 60 -26.66 16.18 -9.02
C ASN A 60 -27.09 17.65 -8.92
N LEU A 61 -26.51 18.41 -7.97
CA LEU A 61 -26.75 19.85 -7.85
C LEU A 61 -26.30 20.58 -9.13
N CYS A 62 -25.09 20.30 -9.60
CA CYS A 62 -24.47 21.00 -10.73
C CYS A 62 -25.07 20.64 -12.07
N GLN A 63 -25.64 19.43 -12.21
CA GLN A 63 -26.47 19.10 -13.37
C GLN A 63 -27.75 19.94 -13.44
N LYS A 64 -28.37 20.24 -12.28
CA LYS A 64 -29.62 21.01 -12.21
C LYS A 64 -29.40 22.52 -12.22
N LEU A 65 -28.36 22.99 -11.55
CA LEU A 65 -28.02 24.40 -11.37
C LEU A 65 -26.53 24.62 -11.72
N PRO A 66 -26.16 24.65 -13.02
CA PRO A 66 -24.76 24.71 -13.44
C PRO A 66 -24.00 25.97 -12.99
N LYS A 67 -24.73 27.04 -12.63
CA LYS A 67 -24.16 28.31 -12.15
C LYS A 67 -24.17 28.42 -10.62
N ASN A 68 -24.50 27.35 -9.89
CA ASN A 68 -24.44 27.36 -8.43
C ASN A 68 -22.97 27.58 -7.99
N PRO A 69 -22.70 28.43 -6.98
CA PRO A 69 -21.33 28.71 -6.50
C PRO A 69 -20.54 27.46 -6.08
N GLN A 70 -21.22 26.35 -5.77
CA GLN A 70 -20.57 25.09 -5.36
C GLN A 70 -20.04 24.25 -6.54
N CYS A 71 -20.32 24.62 -7.80
CA CYS A 71 -20.03 23.80 -8.99
C CYS A 71 -18.64 23.97 -9.62
N GLY A 72 -17.79 24.82 -9.04
CA GLY A 72 -16.38 24.93 -9.42
C GLY A 72 -15.50 24.12 -8.47
N GLU A 73 -14.60 24.82 -7.78
CA GLU A 73 -13.56 24.25 -6.92
C GLU A 73 -14.08 23.22 -5.90
N LYS A 74 -15.21 23.49 -5.24
CA LYS A 74 -15.79 22.56 -4.26
C LYS A 74 -16.23 21.24 -4.90
N TYR A 75 -16.84 21.28 -6.08
CA TYR A 75 -17.22 20.09 -6.84
C TYR A 75 -15.98 19.30 -7.27
N ASP A 76 -14.98 19.98 -7.81
CA ASP A 76 -13.74 19.34 -8.25
C ASP A 76 -12.99 18.69 -7.09
N ALA A 77 -12.88 19.37 -5.95
CA ALA A 77 -12.27 18.81 -4.74
C ALA A 77 -13.00 17.53 -4.28
N LYS A 78 -14.33 17.53 -4.23
CA LYS A 78 -15.09 16.34 -3.82
C LYS A 78 -15.01 15.20 -4.84
N ARG A 79 -14.96 15.50 -6.14
CA ARG A 79 -14.68 14.51 -7.18
C ARG A 79 -13.31 13.88 -6.99
N THR A 80 -12.26 14.69 -6.85
CA THR A 80 -10.89 14.21 -6.65
C THR A 80 -10.76 13.36 -5.39
N ASN A 81 -11.35 13.79 -4.27
CA ASN A 81 -11.33 13.02 -3.02
C ASN A 81 -12.00 11.64 -3.18
N TYR A 82 -13.10 11.57 -3.93
CA TYR A 82 -13.74 10.30 -4.28
C TYR A 82 -12.84 9.44 -5.17
N GLU A 83 -12.29 9.99 -6.25
CA GLU A 83 -11.47 9.24 -7.20
C GLU A 83 -10.20 8.67 -6.53
N VAL A 84 -9.55 9.44 -5.66
CA VAL A 84 -8.40 8.99 -4.87
C VAL A 84 -8.78 7.86 -3.91
N ALA A 85 -9.87 8.01 -3.15
CA ALA A 85 -10.33 6.97 -2.23
C ALA A 85 -10.76 5.69 -2.97
N LYS A 86 -11.39 5.85 -4.14
CA LYS A 86 -11.76 4.74 -5.01
C LYS A 86 -10.54 4.00 -5.53
N ALA A 87 -9.55 4.73 -6.05
CA ALA A 87 -8.33 4.15 -6.59
C ALA A 87 -7.56 3.37 -5.52
N ASN A 88 -7.40 3.93 -4.32
CA ASN A 88 -6.76 3.23 -3.19
C ASN A 88 -7.49 1.92 -2.84
N TYR A 89 -8.83 1.97 -2.65
CA TYR A 89 -9.62 0.75 -2.38
C TYR A 89 -9.50 -0.30 -3.49
N ASP A 90 -9.64 0.09 -4.75
CA ASP A 90 -9.60 -0.86 -5.87
C ASP A 90 -8.20 -1.51 -5.99
N VAL A 91 -7.12 -0.75 -5.81
CA VAL A 91 -5.74 -1.28 -5.84
C VAL A 91 -5.45 -2.16 -4.63
N MET A 92 -5.99 -1.87 -3.45
CA MET A 92 -5.90 -2.77 -2.30
C MET A 92 -6.54 -4.13 -2.57
N LEU A 93 -7.71 -4.17 -3.20
CA LEU A 93 -8.34 -5.44 -3.59
C LEU A 93 -7.47 -6.24 -4.55
N MET A 94 -6.85 -5.58 -5.53
CA MET A 94 -5.93 -6.23 -6.47
C MET A 94 -4.66 -6.74 -5.78
N THR A 95 -4.09 -5.93 -4.90
CA THR A 95 -2.82 -6.23 -4.22
C THR A 95 -2.98 -7.30 -3.14
N ASN A 96 -4.19 -7.48 -2.59
CA ASN A 96 -4.47 -8.54 -1.63
C ASN A 96 -4.51 -9.96 -2.26
N ASP A 97 -4.34 -10.07 -3.58
CA ASP A 97 -4.10 -11.37 -4.21
C ASP A 97 -2.78 -11.98 -3.72
N PRO A 98 -2.70 -13.28 -3.42
CA PRO A 98 -1.46 -13.94 -2.98
C PRO A 98 -0.25 -13.72 -3.91
N GLN A 99 -0.48 -13.46 -5.20
CA GLN A 99 0.58 -13.16 -6.17
C GLN A 99 1.19 -11.76 -6.01
N PHE A 100 0.45 -10.82 -5.43
CA PHE A 100 0.83 -9.41 -5.37
C PHE A 100 1.03 -8.88 -3.95
N ILE A 101 0.55 -9.58 -2.92
CA ILE A 101 0.58 -9.09 -1.54
C ILE A 101 2.00 -8.85 -1.01
N THR A 102 2.97 -9.62 -1.49
CA THR A 102 4.40 -9.48 -1.17
C THR A 102 5.17 -8.62 -2.18
N LEU A 103 4.47 -7.86 -3.04
CA LEU A 103 5.12 -6.93 -3.96
C LEU A 103 5.85 -5.84 -3.16
N MET A 104 7.16 -5.77 -3.35
CA MET A 104 8.01 -4.74 -2.78
C MET A 104 7.64 -3.36 -3.32
N MET A 105 7.58 -2.37 -2.45
CA MET A 105 7.32 -1.00 -2.85
C MET A 105 8.58 -0.41 -3.52
N PRO A 106 8.46 0.17 -4.73
CA PRO A 106 9.57 0.86 -5.38
C PRO A 106 10.03 2.06 -4.55
N PRO A 107 11.36 2.28 -4.36
CA PRO A 107 11.86 3.39 -3.55
C PRO A 107 11.38 4.77 -4.00
N ILE A 108 11.17 4.96 -5.30
CA ILE A 108 10.65 6.22 -5.88
C ILE A 108 9.25 6.59 -5.36
N ASN A 109 8.49 5.61 -4.84
CA ASN A 109 7.15 5.85 -4.30
C ASN A 109 7.15 6.04 -2.78
N TYR A 110 8.30 5.95 -2.09
CA TYR A 110 8.34 6.06 -0.62
C TYR A 110 7.86 7.43 -0.12
N GLU A 111 7.97 8.48 -0.93
CA GLU A 111 7.43 9.81 -0.58
C GLU A 111 5.95 9.77 -0.24
N GLU A 112 5.14 8.95 -0.92
CA GLU A 112 3.71 8.82 -0.62
C GLU A 112 3.48 8.16 0.75
N LEU A 113 4.26 7.11 1.07
CA LEU A 113 4.20 6.45 2.37
C LEU A 113 4.67 7.41 3.49
N VAL A 114 5.76 8.13 3.27
CA VAL A 114 6.29 9.13 4.21
C VAL A 114 5.25 10.22 4.46
N SER A 115 4.60 10.73 3.42
CA SER A 115 3.50 11.69 3.55
C SER A 115 2.37 11.14 4.43
N GLY A 116 1.93 9.90 4.17
CA GLY A 116 0.89 9.26 4.97
C GLY A 116 1.29 9.10 6.44
N LEU A 117 2.50 8.61 6.71
CA LEU A 117 3.03 8.44 8.06
C LEU A 117 3.19 9.78 8.82
N LYS A 118 3.53 10.87 8.12
CA LYS A 118 3.55 12.22 8.70
C LYS A 118 2.14 12.70 9.04
N THR A 119 1.20 12.56 8.12
CA THR A 119 -0.20 12.96 8.34
C THR A 119 -0.80 12.23 9.55
N LEU A 120 -0.49 10.94 9.69
CA LEU A 120 -0.97 10.09 10.79
C LEU A 120 -0.16 10.29 12.09
N GLY A 121 0.93 11.05 12.08
CA GLY A 121 1.73 11.38 13.27
C GLY A 121 2.78 10.35 13.69
N TYR A 122 3.11 9.38 12.83
CA TYR A 122 4.21 8.42 13.04
C TYR A 122 5.57 8.99 12.63
N LEU A 123 5.57 10.04 11.79
CA LEU A 123 6.76 10.83 11.46
C LEU A 123 6.49 12.30 11.78
N SER A 124 7.54 13.03 12.16
CA SER A 124 7.43 14.48 12.34
C SER A 124 7.17 15.15 10.99
N SER A 125 6.21 16.09 10.97
CA SER A 125 5.91 16.93 9.80
C SER A 125 7.05 17.87 9.44
N GLU A 126 7.96 18.16 10.38
CA GLU A 126 9.09 19.07 10.20
C GLU A 126 10.31 18.41 9.52
N LEU A 127 10.35 17.08 9.40
CA LEU A 127 11.45 16.39 8.74
C LEU A 127 11.36 16.59 7.23
N GLU A 128 12.27 17.36 6.62
CA GLU A 128 12.26 17.59 5.18
C GLU A 128 12.65 16.32 4.39
N GLU A 129 13.74 15.68 4.80
CA GLU A 129 14.22 14.41 4.24
C GLU A 129 14.04 13.29 5.27
N VAL A 130 13.51 12.14 4.83
CA VAL A 130 13.30 10.95 5.68
C VAL A 130 14.04 9.78 5.06
N GLU A 131 14.97 9.22 5.83
CA GLU A 131 15.73 8.05 5.38
C GLU A 131 14.85 6.78 5.38
N HIS A 132 15.29 5.77 4.61
CA HIS A 132 14.58 4.49 4.54
C HIS A 132 14.42 3.85 5.92
N ALA A 133 15.46 3.88 6.77
CA ALA A 133 15.42 3.32 8.12
C ALA A 133 14.34 3.99 8.98
N GLN A 134 14.24 5.32 8.94
CA GLN A 134 13.21 6.07 9.66
C GLN A 134 11.79 5.75 9.14
N THR A 135 11.65 5.59 7.82
CA THR A 135 10.39 5.19 7.20
C THR A 135 9.97 3.79 7.65
N LEU A 136 10.91 2.84 7.70
CA LEU A 136 10.67 1.47 8.13
C LEU A 136 10.32 1.40 9.62
N ASP A 137 10.99 2.18 10.47
CA ASP A 137 10.70 2.25 11.90
C ASP A 137 9.28 2.79 12.15
N ALA A 138 8.93 3.92 11.53
CA ALA A 138 7.59 4.50 11.63
C ALA A 138 6.50 3.58 11.06
N LEU A 139 6.76 2.91 9.93
CA LEU A 139 5.86 1.91 9.39
C LEU A 139 5.66 0.74 10.37
N ASN A 140 6.72 0.27 11.01
CA ASN A 140 6.62 -0.83 11.98
C ASN A 140 5.84 -0.44 13.24
N GLU A 141 5.90 0.81 13.67
CA GLU A 141 5.01 1.33 14.72
C GLU A 141 3.55 1.29 14.28
N TRP A 142 3.25 1.75 13.06
CA TRP A 142 1.91 1.69 12.46
C TRP A 142 1.39 0.25 12.37
N LEU A 143 2.22 -0.68 11.89
CA LEU A 143 1.89 -2.09 11.74
C LEU A 143 1.52 -2.73 13.08
N LEU A 144 2.31 -2.48 14.13
CA LEU A 144 2.03 -3.01 15.46
C LEU A 144 0.70 -2.48 16.03
N LEU A 145 0.42 -1.18 15.87
CA LEU A 145 -0.85 -0.60 16.35
C LEU A 145 -2.05 -1.26 15.65
N HIS A 146 -1.88 -1.66 14.40
CA HIS A 146 -2.90 -2.29 13.58
C HIS A 146 -2.88 -3.83 13.59
N SER A 147 -2.22 -4.44 14.58
CA SER A 147 -2.17 -5.91 14.76
C SER A 147 -1.54 -6.66 13.57
N PHE A 148 -0.49 -6.08 12.99
CA PHE A 148 0.41 -6.73 12.04
C PHE A 148 1.75 -7.09 12.70
N ALA A 149 2.48 -8.03 12.12
CA ALA A 149 3.85 -8.28 12.49
C ALA A 149 4.77 -7.15 11.97
N LYS A 150 5.88 -6.93 12.66
CA LYS A 150 6.96 -6.10 12.11
C LYS A 150 7.53 -6.72 10.85
N THR A 151 8.15 -5.88 10.03
CA THR A 151 8.80 -6.27 8.80
C THR A 151 10.15 -5.59 8.65
N ASP A 152 11.04 -6.23 7.88
CA ASP A 152 12.32 -5.66 7.46
C ASP A 152 12.21 -4.98 6.08
N GLU A 153 11.04 -5.06 5.44
CA GLU A 153 10.83 -4.67 4.05
C GLU A 153 9.54 -3.85 3.89
N ILE A 154 9.56 -2.85 3.01
CA ILE A 154 8.37 -2.03 2.73
C ILE A 154 7.64 -2.63 1.53
N TYR A 155 6.48 -3.24 1.79
CA TYR A 155 5.59 -3.78 0.75
C TYR A 155 4.60 -2.75 0.25
N PHE A 156 4.20 -2.86 -1.01
CA PHE A 156 3.23 -1.96 -1.61
C PHE A 156 1.89 -1.98 -0.87
N MET A 157 1.47 -3.16 -0.38
CA MET A 157 0.27 -3.30 0.45
C MET A 157 0.34 -2.47 1.74
N HIS A 158 1.52 -2.34 2.37
CA HIS A 158 1.69 -1.49 3.56
C HIS A 158 1.40 -0.02 3.25
N ALA A 159 1.93 0.51 2.16
CA ALA A 159 1.68 1.89 1.75
C ALA A 159 0.20 2.15 1.42
N LEU A 160 -0.45 1.20 0.76
CA LEU A 160 -1.88 1.30 0.47
C LEU A 160 -2.73 1.34 1.75
N MET A 161 -2.38 0.53 2.76
CA MET A 161 -3.09 0.49 4.04
C MET A 161 -2.89 1.77 4.86
N VAL A 162 -1.66 2.29 4.93
CA VAL A 162 -1.38 3.59 5.55
C VAL A 162 -2.18 4.70 4.87
N ARG A 163 -2.19 4.71 3.53
CA ARG A 163 -2.99 5.67 2.76
C ARG A 163 -4.49 5.54 3.01
N ALA A 164 -5.01 4.33 3.21
CA ALA A 164 -6.42 4.10 3.52
C ALA A 164 -6.82 4.77 4.84
N GLU A 165 -6.00 4.63 5.89
CA GLU A 165 -6.25 5.29 7.18
C GLU A 165 -6.13 6.81 7.05
N GLU A 166 -5.11 7.31 6.36
CA GLU A 166 -4.93 8.74 6.11
C GLU A 166 -6.17 9.37 5.46
N LEU A 167 -6.68 8.75 4.41
CA LEU A 167 -7.89 9.21 3.71
C LEU A 167 -9.13 9.17 4.61
N SER A 168 -9.20 8.17 5.51
CA SER A 168 -10.28 8.07 6.49
C SER A 168 -10.19 9.20 7.52
N GLN A 169 -9.00 9.48 8.05
CA GLN A 169 -8.78 10.57 9.00
C GLN A 169 -9.10 11.94 8.36
N GLN A 170 -8.68 12.16 7.12
CA GLN A 170 -9.01 13.38 6.37
C GLN A 170 -10.53 13.56 6.25
N LEU A 171 -11.28 12.50 5.95
CA LEU A 171 -12.75 12.55 5.91
C LEU A 171 -13.35 12.94 7.27
N GLN A 172 -12.82 12.38 8.37
CA GLN A 172 -13.30 12.74 9.71
C GLN A 172 -13.00 14.21 10.04
N VAL A 173 -11.77 14.67 9.80
CA VAL A 173 -11.37 16.07 10.07
C VAL A 173 -12.23 17.05 9.27
N GLU A 174 -12.48 16.78 7.99
CA GLU A 174 -13.36 17.61 7.15
C GLU A 174 -14.80 17.70 7.67
N ARG A 175 -15.28 16.67 8.39
CA ARG A 175 -16.63 16.67 8.98
C ARG A 175 -16.71 17.47 10.27
N TYR A 176 -15.63 17.54 11.04
CA TYR A 176 -15.58 18.33 12.28
C TYR A 176 -15.22 19.81 12.06
N THR A 177 -14.79 20.17 10.87
CA THR A 177 -14.37 21.55 10.51
C THR A 177 -15.39 22.29 9.63
N GLN A 178 -16.48 21.63 9.21
CA GLN A 178 -17.61 22.21 8.48
C GLN A 178 -18.72 22.69 9.42
#